data_AF-A0A1I1VFZ3-F1
#
_entry.id   AF-A0A1I1VFZ3-F1
#
_cell.length_a   1.000
_cell.length_b   1.000
_cell.length_c   1.000
_cell.angle_alpha   90.00
_cell.angle_beta   90.00
_cell.angle_gamma   90.00
#
_symmetry.space_group_name_H-M   'P 1'
#
loop_
_entity.id
_entity.type
_entity.pdbx_description
1 polymer ?
#
loop_
_entity_poly.entity_id
_entity_poly.type
_entity_poly.pdbx_seq_one_letter_code
_entity_poly.pdbx_strand_id
1 'polypeptide(L)'
;MSRSQRALFIFFVWLAVYPGVLIFAEVVGWLAPDAPVWLRILLSTLVTVPTISLVVLPRVTRLVAAAKGQSVADLKRAEAAAAEGV
;
A
#
# COMPACT_ATOMS: atom_id res chain seq x y z
N MET A 1 -15.04 -9.48 2.23
CA MET A 1 -14.33 -9.64 0.94
C MET A 1 -14.28 -11.12 0.57
N SER A 2 -14.55 -11.52 -0.68
CA SER A 2 -14.28 -12.92 -1.08
C SER A 2 -12.77 -13.20 -1.10
N ARG A 3 -12.34 -14.45 -0.91
CA ARG A 3 -10.91 -14.81 -0.88
C ARG A 3 -10.15 -14.37 -2.14
N SER A 4 -10.80 -14.49 -3.30
CA SER A 4 -10.27 -14.03 -4.59
C SER A 4 -10.09 -12.51 -4.64
N GLN A 5 -11.04 -11.75 -4.10
CA GLN A 5 -10.96 -10.29 -4.06
C GLN A 5 -9.84 -9.79 -3.14
N ARG A 6 -9.63 -10.47 -2.00
CA ARG A 6 -8.52 -10.18 -1.10
C ARG A 6 -7.18 -10.42 -1.79
N ALA A 7 -7.04 -11.53 -2.52
CA ALA A 7 -5.85 -11.82 -3.30
C ALA A 7 -5.58 -10.76 -4.38
N LEU A 8 -6.60 -10.35 -5.13
CA LEU A 8 -6.48 -9.31 -6.15
C LEU A 8 -6.07 -7.95 -5.55
N PHE A 9 -6.67 -7.57 -4.42
CA PHE A 9 -6.29 -6.36 -3.70
C PHE A 9 -4.83 -6.41 -3.24
N ILE A 10 -4.41 -7.51 -2.61
CA ILE A 10 -3.02 -7.72 -2.17
C ILE A 10 -2.07 -7.64 -3.38
N PHE A 11 -2.44 -8.23 -4.51
CA PHE A 11 -1.63 -8.19 -5.72
C PHE A 11 -1.45 -6.76 -6.25
N PHE A 12 -2.53 -5.96 -6.30
CA PHE A 12 -2.42 -4.56 -6.73
C PHE A 12 -1.64 -3.69 -5.75
N VAL A 13 -1.80 -3.90 -4.44
CA VAL A 13 -0.96 -3.24 -3.43
C VAL A 13 0.50 -3.63 -3.66
N TRP A 14 0.80 -4.92 -3.80
CA TRP A 14 2.18 -5.38 -4.04
C TRP A 14 2.79 -4.77 -5.31
N LEU A 15 2.05 -4.77 -6.42
CA LEU A 15 2.48 -4.20 -7.70
C LEU A 15 2.79 -2.70 -7.59
N ALA A 16 2.08 -1.97 -6.74
CA ALA A 16 2.32 -0.55 -6.50
C ALA A 16 3.45 -0.29 -5.49
N VAL A 17 3.54 -1.10 -4.43
CA VAL A 17 4.48 -0.90 -3.32
C VAL A 17 5.89 -1.37 -3.67
N TYR A 18 6.04 -2.59 -4.20
CA TYR A 18 7.36 -3.18 -4.47
C TYR A 18 8.29 -2.30 -5.31
N PRO A 19 7.86 -1.79 -6.49
CA PRO A 19 8.71 -0.91 -7.28
C PRO A 19 9.00 0.42 -6.56
N GLY A 20 8.05 0.96 -5.80
CA GLY A 20 8.26 2.17 -5.01
C GLY A 20 9.32 1.98 -3.93
N VAL A 21 9.27 0.87 -3.21
CA VAL A 21 10.28 0.51 -2.19
C VAL A 21 11.66 0.36 -2.81
N LEU A 22 11.77 -0.32 -3.96
CA LEU A 22 13.05 -0.44 -4.67
C LEU A 22 13.64 0.93 -5.04
N ILE A 23 12.82 1.82 -5.59
CA ILE A 23 13.26 3.18 -5.95
C ILE A 23 13.72 3.94 -4.70
N PHE A 24 12.96 3.89 -3.60
CA PHE A 24 13.35 4.58 -2.38
C PHE A 24 14.61 4.00 -1.74
N ALA A 25 14.77 2.67 -1.75
CA ALA A 25 15.96 2.01 -1.25
C ALA A 25 17.20 2.43 -2.05
N GLU A 26 17.09 2.50 -3.38
CA GLU A 26 18.18 2.94 -4.25
C GLU A 26 18.52 4.42 -4.03
N VAL A 27 17.50 5.28 -3.94
CA VAL A 27 17.68 6.71 -3.65
C VAL A 27 18.36 6.91 -2.29
N VAL A 28 17.95 6.19 -1.25
CA VAL A 28 18.59 6.26 0.07
C VAL A 28 20.02 5.73 0.04
N GLY A 29 20.28 4.66 -0.73
CA GLY A 29 21.62 4.13 -0.96
C GLY A 29 22.54 5.15 -1.63
N TRP A 30 22.02 5.90 -2.60
CA TRP A 30 22.74 6.97 -3.28
C TRP A 30 22.95 8.21 -2.40
N LEU A 31 21.95 8.60 -1.60
CA LEU A 31 22.01 9.79 -0.75
C LEU A 31 22.91 9.58 0.49
N ALA A 32 23.02 8.35 0.98
CA ALA A 32 23.71 8.00 2.22
C ALA A 32 24.60 6.73 2.06
N PRO A 33 25.61 6.76 1.16
CA PRO A 33 26.42 5.59 0.77
C PRO A 33 27.37 5.07 1.85
N ASP A 34 27.61 5.83 2.92
CA ASP A 34 28.40 5.41 4.09
C ASP A 34 27.57 5.28 5.38
N ALA A 35 26.26 5.57 5.31
CA ALA A 35 25.40 5.46 6.48
C ALA A 35 25.24 4.00 6.93
N PRO A 36 25.20 3.75 8.26
CA PRO A 36 24.96 2.42 8.79
C PRO A 36 23.57 1.90 8.38
N VAL A 37 23.46 0.57 8.25
CA VAL A 37 22.26 -0.11 7.73
C VAL A 37 20.97 0.33 8.45
N TRP A 38 21.00 0.46 9.78
CA TRP A 38 19.83 0.87 10.56
C TRP A 38 19.31 2.27 10.16
N LEU A 39 20.20 3.21 9.83
CA LEU A 39 19.83 4.56 9.44
C LEU A 39 19.24 4.59 8.04
N ARG A 40 19.79 3.79 7.11
CA ARG A 40 19.21 3.61 5.77
C ARG A 40 17.81 3.01 5.84
N ILE A 41 17.60 2.01 6.70
CA ILE A 41 16.28 1.42 6.93
C ILE A 41 15.34 2.49 7.49
N LEU A 42 15.77 3.30 8.46
CA LEU A 42 14.97 4.37 9.02
C LEU A 42 14.56 5.38 7.95
N LEU A 43 15.49 5.86 7.13
CA LEU A 43 15.21 6.81 6.04
C LEU A 43 14.27 6.20 4.99
N SER A 44 14.51 4.96 4.59
CA SER A 44 13.68 4.27 3.60
C SER A 44 12.26 4.07 4.13
N THR A 45 12.09 3.65 5.40
CA THR A 45 10.77 3.44 6.00
C THR A 45 10.04 4.76 6.28
N LEU A 46 10.77 5.83 6.64
CA LEU A 46 10.22 7.18 6.81
C LEU A 46 9.51 7.68 5.55
N VAL A 47 10.00 7.33 4.36
CA VAL A 47 9.38 7.72 3.08
C VAL A 47 8.35 6.67 2.61
N THR A 48 8.67 5.39 2.80
CA THR A 48 7.84 4.28 2.32
C THR A 48 6.51 4.24 3.06
N VAL A 49 6.50 4.31 4.40
CA VAL A 49 5.27 4.14 5.19
C VAL A 49 4.22 5.23 4.89
N PRO A 50 4.57 6.54 4.88
CA PRO A 50 3.64 7.57 4.46
C PRO A 50 3.15 7.40 3.02
N THR A 51 4.03 7.01 2.10
CA THR A 51 3.67 6.79 0.69
C THR A 51 2.63 5.68 0.56
N ILE A 52 2.85 4.55 1.25
CA ILE A 52 1.89 3.44 1.26
C ILE A 52 0.55 3.91 1.84
N SER A 53 0.59 4.57 3.00
CA SER A 53 -0.59 4.94 3.78
C SER A 53 -1.45 6.00 3.11
N LEU A 54 -0.81 7.04 2.55
CA LEU A 54 -1.51 8.23 2.06
C LEU A 54 -1.76 8.18 0.55
N VAL A 55 -1.01 7.38 -0.20
CA VAL A 55 -1.06 7.38 -1.67
C VAL A 55 -1.49 6.04 -2.22
N VAL A 56 -0.78 4.96 -1.85
CA VAL A 56 -1.01 3.64 -2.46
C VAL A 56 -2.34 3.06 -2.01
N LEU A 57 -2.58 2.98 -0.71
CA LEU A 57 -3.81 2.41 -0.15
C LEU A 57 -5.09 3.10 -0.70
N PRO A 58 -5.19 4.45 -0.70
CA PRO A 58 -6.34 5.16 -1.26
C PRO A 58 -6.53 4.94 -2.77
N ARG A 59 -5.44 4.86 -3.54
CA ARG A 59 -5.54 4.64 -4.99
C ARG A 59 -5.94 3.22 -5.33
N VAL A 60 -5.37 2.22 -4.65
CA VAL A 60 -5.73 0.82 -4.86
C VAL A 60 -7.17 0.56 -4.44
N THR A 61 -7.65 1.13 -3.32
CA THR A 61 -9.08 1.02 -2.95
C THR A 61 -9.99 1.64 -4.00
N ARG A 62 -9.64 2.81 -4.57
CA ARG A 62 -10.41 3.43 -5.66
C ARG A 62 -10.41 2.57 -6.93
N LEU A 63 -9.28 1.98 -7.30
CA LEU A 63 -9.18 1.11 -8.48
C LEU A 63 -10.01 -0.17 -8.31
N VAL A 64 -9.97 -0.80 -7.14
CA VAL A 64 -10.77 -1.99 -6.83
C VAL A 64 -12.27 -1.64 -6.76
N ALA A 65 -12.63 -0.44 -6.29
CA ALA A 65 -14.00 0.06 -6.33
C ALA A 65 -14.50 0.26 -7.77
N ALA A 66 -13.71 0.92 -8.61
CA ALA A 66 -14.01 1.15 -10.01
C ALA A 66 -14.14 -0.16 -10.80
N ALA A 67 -13.24 -1.12 -10.58
CA ALA A 67 -13.30 -2.45 -11.19
C ALA A 67 -14.57 -3.25 -10.80
N LYS A 68 -15.22 -2.88 -9.70
CA LYS A 68 -16.49 -3.48 -9.24
C LYS A 68 -17.74 -2.68 -9.65
N GLY A 69 -17.59 -1.50 -10.25
CA GLY A 69 -18.72 -0.58 -10.46
C GLY A 69 -19.37 -0.10 -9.16
N GLN A 70 -18.65 -0.13 -8.04
CA GLN A 70 -19.15 0.23 -6.70
C GLN A 70 -18.49 1.53 -6.21
N SER A 71 -19.18 2.28 -5.35
CA SER A 71 -18.58 3.44 -4.68
C SER A 71 -17.60 2.98 -3.60
N VAL A 72 -16.54 3.77 -3.36
CA VAL A 72 -15.62 3.58 -2.23
C VAL A 72 -16.37 3.53 -0.89
N ALA A 73 -17.49 4.26 -0.79
CA ALA A 73 -18.36 4.25 0.38
C ALA A 73 -19.04 2.89 0.59
N ASP A 74 -19.43 2.20 -0.47
CA ASP A 74 -20.08 0.88 -0.39
C ASP A 74 -19.09 -0.20 0.03
N LEU A 75 -17.84 -0.10 -0.45
CA LEU A 75 -16.73 -0.96 0.00
C LEU A 75 -16.43 -0.77 1.49
N LYS A 76 -16.33 0.48 1.96
CA LYS A 76 -16.09 0.76 3.37
C LYS A 76 -17.25 0.33 4.27
N ARG A 77 -18.50 0.51 3.84
CA ARG A 77 -19.68 -0.01 4.57
C ARG A 77 -19.69 -1.53 4.62
N ALA A 78 -19.31 -2.21 3.53
CA ALA A 78 -19.21 -3.67 3.49
C ALA A 78 -18.07 -4.21 4.37
N GLU A 79 -16.94 -3.49 4.48
CA GLU A 79 -15.86 -3.83 5.42
C GLU A 79 -16.29 -3.63 6.88
N ALA A 80 -16.97 -2.51 7.20
CA ALA A 80 -17.49 -2.26 8.54
C ALA A 80 -18.51 -3.33 8.97
N ALA A 81 -19.48 -3.64 8.10
CA ALA A 81 -20.47 -4.70 8.36
C ALA A 81 -19.83 -6.09 8.51
N ALA A 82 -18.72 -6.36 7.81
CA ALA A 82 -17.97 -7.61 7.96
C ALA A 82 -17.12 -7.67 9.24
N ALA A 83 -16.75 -6.52 9.81
CA ALA A 83 -15.99 -6.43 11.06
C ALA A 83 -16.89 -6.50 12.31
N GLU A 84 -18.13 -6.01 12.22
CA GLU A 84 -19.14 -6.09 13.30
C GLU A 84 -19.81 -7.48 13.40
N GLY A 85 -19.67 -8.32 12.37
CA GLY A 85 -20.22 -9.68 12.33
C GLY A 85 -19.27 -10.77 12.86
N VAL A 86 -18.20 -10.40 13.56
CA VAL A 86 -17.22 -11.30 14.21
C VAL A 86 -17.31 -11.17 15.72
#